data_AF-A0A7S1F531-F1
#
_entry.id   AF-A0A7S1F531-F1
#
_cell.length_a   1.000
_cell.length_b   1.000
_cell.length_c   1.000
_cell.angle_alpha   90.00
_cell.angle_beta   90.00
_cell.angle_gamma   90.00
#
_symmetry.space_group_name_H-M   'P 1'
#
loop_
_entity.id
_entity.type
_entity.pdbx_description
1 polymer ?
#
loop_
_entity_poly.entity_id
_entity_poly.type
_entity_poly.pdbx_seq_one_letter_code
_entity_poly.pdbx_strand_id
1 'polypeptide(L)'
;MRDERPEWVKKQYCQVCITVAAIFWTLESEEVLTAEGSRVQGMGKWYAKNKAQLQGLTELIRGTLTKITRKAVVALVTQDVHNRDIIETLYNDKIVNISNFKWQQQLRYYWDLDVDDCVIRQVDASITYGYEYMGALSRLVITCLTDRCWMTITGALHIQLGAAPAGPAGTGKTESTKDLAKGLARLCVVFNCSDQIDYRMMGKLYSGVVSSGAWTCLDEFNRISIEVLSV
;
A
#
# COMPACT_ATOMS: atom_id res chain seq x y z
N MET A 1 -15.34 0.98 16.55
CA MET A 1 -16.41 1.07 15.52
C MET A 1 -17.76 0.85 16.21
N ARG A 2 -18.82 1.59 15.80
CA ARG A 2 -20.19 1.42 16.34
C ARG A 2 -20.94 0.21 15.73
N ASP A 3 -20.49 -0.28 14.57
CA ASP A 3 -21.01 -1.45 13.86
C ASP A 3 -19.97 -2.59 13.82
N GLU A 4 -20.41 -3.83 13.62
CA GLU A 4 -19.51 -4.95 13.29
C GLU A 4 -18.83 -4.76 11.93
N ARG A 5 -17.57 -5.19 11.80
CA ARG A 5 -16.72 -4.98 10.61
C ARG A 5 -17.41 -5.38 9.30
N PRO A 6 -18.08 -6.55 9.17
CA PRO A 6 -18.75 -6.94 7.92
C PRO A 6 -19.88 -5.98 7.48
N GLU A 7 -20.67 -5.48 8.42
CA GLU A 7 -21.76 -4.54 8.13
C GLU A 7 -21.24 -3.14 7.84
N TRP A 8 -20.18 -2.73 8.54
CA TRP A 8 -19.50 -1.46 8.25
C TRP A 8 -18.97 -1.42 6.81
N VAL A 9 -18.31 -2.49 6.34
CA VAL A 9 -17.75 -2.56 4.97
C VAL A 9 -18.82 -2.40 3.89
N LYS A 10 -20.06 -2.86 4.13
CA LYS A 10 -21.16 -2.73 3.15
C LYS A 10 -21.63 -1.28 2.97
N LYS A 11 -21.46 -0.42 3.99
CA LYS A 11 -21.99 0.95 4.02
C LYS A 11 -21.01 2.00 3.47
N GLN A 12 -19.80 1.58 3.09
CA GLN A 12 -18.68 2.49 2.85
C GLN A 12 -18.11 2.32 1.44
N TYR A 13 -17.43 3.36 0.94
CA TYR A 13 -16.73 3.30 -0.34
C TYR A 13 -15.46 2.45 -0.24
N CYS A 14 -15.16 1.69 -1.30
CA CYS A 14 -14.04 0.74 -1.34
C CYS A 14 -12.71 1.35 -0.85
N GLN A 15 -12.28 2.48 -1.41
CA GLN A 15 -11.02 3.11 -1.05
C GLN A 15 -11.00 3.57 0.41
N VAL A 16 -12.11 4.16 0.89
CA VAL A 16 -12.26 4.60 2.28
C VAL A 16 -12.18 3.40 3.23
N CYS A 17 -12.86 2.30 2.93
CA CYS A 17 -12.79 1.06 3.73
C CYS A 17 -11.35 0.60 3.93
N ILE A 18 -10.60 0.53 2.84
CA ILE A 18 -9.24 -0.02 2.79
C ILE A 18 -8.28 0.87 3.57
N THR A 19 -8.32 2.18 3.34
CA THR A 19 -7.45 3.14 4.03
C THR A 19 -7.76 3.21 5.53
N VAL A 20 -9.03 3.28 5.90
CA VAL A 20 -9.43 3.32 7.32
C VAL A 20 -9.05 1.99 8.01
N ALA A 21 -9.24 0.85 7.35
CA ALA A 21 -8.79 -0.43 7.89
C ALA A 21 -7.25 -0.47 8.11
N ALA A 22 -6.47 0.14 7.21
CA ALA A 22 -5.02 0.25 7.35
C ALA A 22 -4.61 1.14 8.54
N ILE A 23 -5.32 2.25 8.76
CA ILE A 23 -5.11 3.14 9.91
C ILE A 23 -5.41 2.40 11.21
N PHE A 24 -6.59 1.77 11.33
CA PHE A 24 -6.95 1.01 12.53
C PHE A 24 -6.02 -0.17 12.78
N TRP A 25 -5.61 -0.88 11.73
CA TRP A 25 -4.63 -1.97 11.88
C TRP A 25 -3.29 -1.47 12.42
N THR A 26 -2.81 -0.31 11.93
CA THR A 26 -1.58 0.31 12.43
C THR A 26 -1.73 0.70 13.89
N LEU A 27 -2.81 1.42 14.22
CA LEU A 27 -3.12 1.88 15.58
C LEU A 27 -3.19 0.70 16.57
N GLU A 28 -4.02 -0.30 16.31
CA GLU A 28 -4.22 -1.45 17.21
C GLU A 28 -2.93 -2.28 17.35
N SER A 29 -2.12 -2.37 16.30
CA SER A 29 -0.83 -3.06 16.36
C SER A 29 0.18 -2.32 17.25
N GLU A 30 0.25 -0.98 17.16
CA GLU A 30 1.13 -0.18 18.01
C GLU A 30 0.65 -0.09 19.45
N GLU A 31 -0.67 -0.04 19.70
CA GLU A 31 -1.24 -0.17 21.05
C GLU A 31 -0.77 -1.47 21.71
N VAL A 32 -0.77 -2.59 20.99
CA VAL A 32 -0.28 -3.88 21.51
C VAL A 32 1.24 -3.88 21.72
N LEU A 33 2.01 -3.25 20.83
CA LEU A 33 3.47 -3.16 20.93
C LEU A 33 3.94 -2.18 22.01
N THR A 34 3.10 -1.24 22.44
CA THR A 34 3.41 -0.23 23.46
C THR A 34 2.74 -0.49 24.81
N ALA A 35 1.71 -1.35 24.84
CA ALA A 35 0.97 -1.72 26.04
C ALA A 35 1.86 -2.12 27.22
N GLU A 36 1.36 -1.82 28.42
CA GLU A 36 1.90 -2.29 29.68
C GLU A 36 1.60 -3.80 29.85
N GLY A 37 2.52 -4.54 30.48
CA GLY A 37 2.38 -5.98 30.70
C GLY A 37 2.96 -6.86 29.58
N SER A 38 2.41 -8.08 29.41
CA SER A 38 2.95 -9.06 28.47
C SER A 38 2.56 -8.76 27.03
N ARG A 39 3.37 -7.95 26.35
CA ARG A 39 3.20 -7.59 24.93
C ARG A 39 3.16 -8.81 24.00
N VAL A 40 3.91 -9.87 24.30
CA VAL A 40 3.88 -11.13 23.52
C VAL A 40 2.50 -11.79 23.59
N GLN A 41 1.88 -11.85 24.79
CA GLN A 41 0.52 -12.36 24.93
C GLN A 41 -0.50 -11.44 24.26
N GLY A 42 -0.32 -10.12 24.38
CA GLY A 42 -1.11 -9.12 23.65
C GLY A 42 -1.08 -9.36 22.14
N MET A 43 0.11 -9.58 21.58
CA MET A 43 0.30 -9.88 20.15
C MET A 43 -0.38 -11.20 19.76
N GLY A 44 -0.34 -12.22 20.61
CA GLY A 44 -1.07 -13.47 20.39
C GLY A 44 -2.60 -13.28 20.33
N LYS A 45 -3.16 -12.44 21.22
CA LYS A 45 -4.59 -12.07 21.18
C LYS A 45 -4.92 -11.26 19.92
N TRP A 46 -4.05 -10.33 19.55
CA TRP A 46 -4.21 -9.53 18.34
C TRP A 46 -4.17 -10.38 17.07
N TYR A 47 -3.25 -11.34 17.00
CA TYR A 47 -3.17 -12.33 15.93
C TYR A 47 -4.46 -13.14 15.81
N ALA A 48 -5.00 -13.65 16.93
CA ALA A 48 -6.28 -14.36 16.95
C ALA A 48 -7.45 -13.49 16.46
N LYS A 49 -7.49 -12.21 16.86
CA LYS A 49 -8.49 -11.23 16.39
C LYS A 49 -8.39 -10.98 14.88
N ASN A 50 -7.18 -10.86 14.32
CA ASN A 50 -6.98 -10.72 12.87
C ASN A 50 -7.52 -11.94 12.10
N LYS A 51 -7.29 -13.16 12.59
CA LYS A 51 -7.86 -14.37 11.98
C LYS A 51 -9.39 -14.36 11.99
N ALA A 52 -10.00 -14.01 13.13
CA ALA A 52 -11.45 -13.97 13.26
C ALA A 52 -12.06 -12.92 12.31
N GLN A 53 -11.45 -11.73 12.21
CA GLN A 53 -11.90 -10.69 11.29
C GLN A 53 -11.79 -11.14 9.81
N LEU A 54 -10.68 -11.78 9.44
CA LEU A 54 -10.47 -12.32 8.09
C LEU A 54 -11.48 -13.43 7.76
N GLN A 55 -11.80 -14.28 8.73
CA GLN A 55 -12.83 -15.30 8.58
C GLN A 55 -14.20 -14.67 8.32
N GLY A 56 -14.59 -13.64 9.09
CA GLY A 56 -15.84 -12.92 8.89
C GLY A 56 -15.95 -12.27 7.51
N LEU A 57 -14.86 -11.72 6.97
CA LEU A 57 -14.83 -11.21 5.60
C LEU A 57 -14.93 -12.33 4.55
N THR A 58 -14.32 -13.49 4.81
CA THR A 58 -14.42 -14.66 3.92
C THR A 58 -15.85 -15.19 3.86
N GLU A 59 -16.54 -15.24 4.99
CA GLU A 59 -17.96 -15.61 5.07
C GLU A 59 -18.84 -14.58 4.35
N LEU A 60 -18.54 -13.28 4.51
CA LEU A 60 -19.22 -12.20 3.80
C LEU A 60 -19.11 -12.33 2.27
N ILE A 61 -17.93 -12.70 1.75
CA ILE A 61 -17.72 -12.94 0.31
C ILE A 61 -18.59 -14.10 -0.21
N ARG A 62 -18.80 -15.16 0.59
CA ARG A 62 -19.62 -16.31 0.20
C ARG A 62 -21.10 -15.95 0.08
N GLY A 63 -21.54 -14.88 0.74
CA GLY A 63 -22.90 -14.37 0.65
C GLY A 63 -23.21 -13.61 -0.65
N THR A 64 -24.44 -13.08 -0.70
CA THR A 64 -24.94 -12.26 -1.80
C THR A 64 -24.47 -10.81 -1.63
N LEU A 65 -23.61 -10.36 -2.54
CA LEU A 65 -23.07 -8.99 -2.58
C LEU A 65 -23.23 -8.41 -3.99
N THR A 66 -23.39 -7.08 -4.06
CA THR A 66 -23.29 -6.36 -5.34
C THR A 66 -21.90 -6.52 -5.94
N LYS A 67 -21.75 -6.31 -7.26
CA LYS A 67 -20.45 -6.41 -7.94
C LYS A 67 -19.40 -5.45 -7.33
N ILE A 68 -19.79 -4.23 -6.98
CA ILE A 68 -18.87 -3.22 -6.41
C ILE A 68 -18.48 -3.59 -4.99
N THR A 69 -19.45 -3.95 -4.14
CA THR A 69 -19.17 -4.40 -2.77
C THR A 69 -18.28 -5.64 -2.76
N ARG A 70 -18.53 -6.61 -3.67
CA ARG A 70 -17.68 -7.80 -3.79
C ARG A 70 -16.24 -7.44 -4.14
N LYS A 71 -15.99 -6.50 -5.06
CA LYS A 71 -14.64 -6.00 -5.35
C LYS A 71 -13.98 -5.36 -4.13
N ALA A 72 -14.73 -4.57 -3.37
CA ALA A 72 -14.23 -3.93 -2.16
C ALA A 72 -13.83 -4.95 -1.09
N VAL A 73 -14.67 -5.96 -0.84
CA VAL A 73 -14.37 -7.01 0.15
C VAL A 73 -13.17 -7.85 -0.30
N VAL A 74 -13.05 -8.18 -1.59
CA VAL A 74 -11.87 -8.90 -2.11
C VAL A 74 -10.60 -8.10 -1.90
N ALA A 75 -10.61 -6.80 -2.23
CA ALA A 75 -9.46 -5.92 -2.03
C ALA A 75 -9.07 -5.80 -0.55
N LEU A 76 -10.06 -5.69 0.35
CA LEU A 76 -9.83 -5.66 1.80
C LEU A 76 -9.27 -6.99 2.31
N VAL A 77 -9.78 -8.13 1.83
CA VAL A 77 -9.27 -9.47 2.18
C VAL A 77 -7.81 -9.62 1.75
N THR A 78 -7.45 -9.16 0.54
CA THR A 78 -6.05 -9.19 0.09
C THR A 78 -5.12 -8.43 1.04
N GLN A 79 -5.54 -7.24 1.51
CA GLN A 79 -4.77 -6.47 2.47
C GLN A 79 -4.73 -7.12 3.87
N ASP A 80 -5.87 -7.63 4.36
CA ASP A 80 -5.95 -8.27 5.67
C ASP A 80 -5.13 -9.57 5.76
N VAL A 81 -5.04 -10.32 4.66
CA VAL A 81 -4.16 -11.51 4.56
C VAL A 81 -2.71 -11.12 4.80
N HIS A 82 -2.24 -10.07 4.13
CA HIS A 82 -0.87 -9.56 4.29
C HIS A 82 -0.64 -9.00 5.71
N ASN A 83 -1.56 -8.18 6.21
CA ASN A 83 -1.52 -7.64 7.58
C ASN A 83 -1.44 -8.76 8.64
N ARG A 84 -2.23 -9.83 8.48
CA ARG A 84 -2.22 -11.01 9.36
C ARG A 84 -0.87 -11.73 9.32
N ASP A 85 -0.22 -11.85 8.16
CA ASP A 85 1.11 -12.47 8.03
C ASP A 85 2.21 -11.65 8.72
N ILE A 86 2.11 -10.32 8.67
CA ILE A 86 3.00 -9.44 9.44
C ILE A 86 2.82 -9.70 10.93
N ILE A 87 1.59 -9.70 11.43
CA ILE A 87 1.31 -9.94 12.86
C ILE A 87 1.76 -11.34 13.30
N GLU A 88 1.56 -12.36 12.47
CA GLU A 88 2.09 -13.70 12.72
C GLU A 88 3.61 -13.71 12.86
N THR A 89 4.31 -13.00 11.97
CA THR A 89 5.76 -12.86 12.01
C THR A 89 6.21 -12.16 13.30
N LEU A 90 5.59 -11.03 13.66
CA LEU A 90 5.90 -10.31 14.89
C LEU A 90 5.66 -11.17 16.15
N TYR A 91 4.58 -11.95 16.15
CA TYR A 91 4.25 -12.85 17.25
C TYR A 91 5.26 -13.99 17.39
N ASN A 92 5.56 -14.70 16.30
CA ASN A 92 6.49 -15.84 16.29
C ASN A 92 7.91 -15.40 16.67
N ASP A 93 8.33 -14.23 16.20
CA ASP A 93 9.64 -13.65 16.50
C ASP A 93 9.69 -12.92 17.85
N LYS A 94 8.58 -12.90 18.60
CA LYS A 94 8.45 -12.25 19.91
C LYS A 94 8.86 -10.77 19.88
N ILE A 95 8.49 -10.06 18.83
CA ILE A 95 8.79 -8.63 18.68
C ILE A 95 7.82 -7.82 19.54
N VAL A 96 8.38 -6.98 20.39
CA VAL A 96 7.66 -6.23 21.43
C VAL A 96 8.02 -4.74 21.48
N ASN A 97 8.63 -4.23 20.41
CA ASN A 97 9.04 -2.83 20.31
C ASN A 97 8.72 -2.29 18.91
N ILE A 98 8.07 -1.13 18.85
CA ILE A 98 7.79 -0.40 17.62
C ILE A 98 9.06 -0.03 16.86
N SER A 99 10.20 0.15 17.53
CA SER A 99 11.48 0.49 16.87
C SER A 99 12.11 -0.69 16.12
N ASN A 100 11.54 -1.89 16.21
CA ASN A 100 12.06 -3.05 15.51
C ASN A 100 11.90 -2.90 13.99
N PHE A 101 12.96 -3.18 13.24
CA PHE A 101 12.94 -3.06 11.78
C PHE A 101 11.83 -3.87 11.10
N LYS A 102 11.46 -5.05 11.62
CA LYS A 102 10.38 -5.85 11.04
C LYS A 102 9.01 -5.16 11.11
N TRP A 103 8.81 -4.27 12.08
CA TRP A 103 7.64 -3.38 12.12
C TRP A 103 7.86 -2.12 11.27
N GLN A 104 9.02 -1.47 11.42
CA GLN A 104 9.31 -0.21 10.72
C GLN A 104 9.31 -0.35 9.19
N GLN A 105 9.70 -1.50 8.66
CA GLN A 105 9.72 -1.77 7.21
C GLN A 105 8.30 -1.85 6.58
N GLN A 106 7.26 -2.01 7.40
CA GLN A 106 5.88 -2.13 6.92
C GLN A 106 5.33 -0.76 6.51
N LEU A 107 4.41 -0.77 5.53
CA LEU A 107 3.68 0.43 5.11
C LEU A 107 2.58 0.73 6.14
N ARG A 108 2.80 1.72 7.00
CA ARG A 108 1.94 2.03 8.16
C ARG A 108 1.18 3.33 7.93
N TYR A 109 -0.08 3.36 8.31
CA TYR A 109 -0.99 4.48 8.06
C TYR A 109 -1.38 5.11 9.40
N TYR A 110 -1.22 6.42 9.50
CA TYR A 110 -1.51 7.18 10.72
C TYR A 110 -2.50 8.29 10.37
N TRP A 111 -3.49 8.51 11.24
CA TRP A 111 -4.14 9.82 11.29
C TRP A 111 -3.33 10.68 12.25
N ASP A 112 -2.55 11.61 11.70
CA ASP A 112 -1.65 12.47 12.46
C ASP A 112 -2.45 13.70 12.92
N LEU A 113 -2.67 13.82 14.23
CA LEU A 113 -3.52 14.86 14.82
C LEU A 113 -2.88 16.25 14.77
N ASP A 114 -1.55 16.34 14.67
CA ASP A 114 -0.86 17.63 14.65
C ASP A 114 -1.05 18.34 13.30
N VAL A 115 -1.10 17.55 12.21
CA VAL A 115 -1.37 18.04 10.85
C VAL A 115 -2.81 17.84 10.40
N ASP A 116 -3.63 17.14 11.20
CA ASP A 116 -5.00 16.69 10.90
C ASP A 116 -5.12 16.00 9.53
N ASP A 117 -4.20 15.06 9.26
CA ASP A 117 -4.07 14.42 7.96
C ASP A 117 -3.64 12.94 8.06
N CYS A 118 -3.93 12.16 7.02
CA CYS A 118 -3.47 10.79 6.86
C CYS A 118 -2.01 10.78 6.36
N VAL A 119 -1.11 10.30 7.21
CA VAL A 119 0.32 10.18 6.92
C VAL A 119 0.72 8.70 6.85
N ILE A 120 1.38 8.33 5.77
CA ILE A 120 1.91 6.98 5.57
C ILE A 120 3.40 6.98 5.89
N ARG A 121 3.83 6.07 6.76
CA ARG A 121 5.23 5.93 7.14
C ARG A 121 5.77 4.54 6.78
N GLN A 122 6.98 4.51 6.24
CA GLN A 122 7.69 3.26 5.93
C GLN A 122 9.20 3.50 6.08
N VAL A 123 9.85 2.75 6.98
CA VAL A 123 11.21 3.02 7.44
C VAL A 123 11.30 4.50 7.87
N ASP A 124 12.15 5.30 7.23
CA ASP A 124 12.33 6.73 7.50
C ASP A 124 11.41 7.61 6.64
N ALA A 125 10.77 7.04 5.61
CA ALA A 125 9.89 7.78 4.73
C ALA A 125 8.58 8.16 5.44
N SER A 126 8.18 9.42 5.29
CA SER A 126 6.88 9.96 5.73
C SER A 126 6.23 10.66 4.53
N ILE A 127 5.04 10.22 4.15
CA ILE A 127 4.36 10.58 2.90
C ILE A 127 2.89 10.90 3.22
N THR A 128 2.44 12.10 2.90
CA THR A 128 1.01 12.46 3.00
C THR A 128 0.18 11.69 1.98
N TYR A 129 -0.95 11.12 2.42
CA TYR A 129 -1.91 10.44 1.56
C TYR A 129 -2.41 11.39 0.47
N GLY A 130 -2.47 10.93 -0.79
CA GLY A 130 -2.76 11.80 -1.92
C GLY A 130 -4.24 12.11 -2.15
N TYR A 131 -5.15 11.39 -1.49
CA TYR A 131 -6.62 11.55 -1.60
C TYR A 131 -7.21 11.42 -3.02
N GLU A 132 -6.45 10.96 -4.00
CA GLU A 132 -6.98 10.78 -5.33
C GLU A 132 -7.90 9.56 -5.37
N TYR A 133 -9.14 9.81 -5.80
CA TYR A 133 -10.15 8.76 -5.86
C TYR A 133 -9.94 7.89 -7.10
N MET A 134 -9.66 6.61 -6.87
CA MET A 134 -9.43 5.63 -7.93
C MET A 134 -10.52 4.55 -8.00
N GLY A 135 -11.57 4.66 -7.19
CA GLY A 135 -12.73 3.76 -7.23
C GLY A 135 -12.50 2.40 -6.54
N ALA A 136 -13.26 1.40 -6.98
CA ALA A 136 -13.19 0.03 -6.46
C ALA A 136 -12.06 -0.77 -7.14
N LEU A 137 -10.83 -0.45 -6.78
CA LEU A 137 -9.63 -1.07 -7.33
C LEU A 137 -9.38 -2.45 -6.73
N SER A 138 -8.90 -3.37 -7.57
CA SER A 138 -8.23 -4.58 -7.09
C SER A 138 -6.87 -4.23 -6.48
N ARG A 139 -6.51 -4.97 -5.43
CA ARG A 139 -5.17 -4.95 -4.82
C ARG A 139 -4.35 -6.13 -5.31
N LEU A 140 -3.06 -5.90 -5.50
CA LEU A 140 -2.08 -6.95 -5.77
C LEU A 140 -1.86 -7.77 -4.50
N VAL A 141 -1.63 -9.07 -4.64
CA VAL A 141 -1.18 -9.90 -3.51
C VAL A 141 0.25 -9.48 -3.16
N ILE A 142 0.44 -9.01 -1.93
CA ILE A 142 1.72 -8.50 -1.45
C ILE A 142 2.58 -9.68 -1.00
N THR A 143 3.79 -9.76 -1.54
CA THR A 143 4.80 -10.77 -1.19
C THR A 143 6.02 -10.09 -0.57
N CYS A 144 6.92 -10.86 0.04
CA CYS A 144 8.18 -10.32 0.54
C CYS A 144 9.01 -9.58 -0.53
N LEU A 145 8.86 -9.94 -1.81
CA LEU A 145 9.53 -9.23 -2.90
C LEU A 145 8.84 -7.87 -3.19
N THR A 146 7.52 -7.86 -3.15
CA THR A 146 6.71 -6.63 -3.29
C THR A 146 7.01 -5.64 -2.18
N ASP A 147 7.10 -6.11 -0.92
CA ASP A 147 7.45 -5.26 0.23
C ASP A 147 8.80 -4.57 0.05
N ARG A 148 9.82 -5.33 -0.36
CA ARG A 148 11.16 -4.78 -0.64
C ARG A 148 11.13 -3.78 -1.79
N CYS A 149 10.34 -4.04 -2.83
CA CYS A 149 10.15 -3.10 -3.92
C CYS A 149 9.52 -1.80 -3.41
N TRP A 150 8.49 -1.90 -2.57
CA TRP A 150 7.82 -0.74 -1.97
C TRP A 150 8.76 0.07 -1.08
N MET A 151 9.54 -0.57 -0.23
CA MET A 151 10.55 0.10 0.61
C MET A 151 11.56 0.90 -0.22
N THR A 152 12.02 0.34 -1.34
CA THR A 152 12.94 1.07 -2.25
C THR A 152 12.25 2.27 -2.88
N ILE A 153 11.00 2.13 -3.30
CA ILE A 153 10.24 3.22 -3.93
C ILE A 153 9.93 4.34 -2.92
N THR A 154 9.43 4.00 -1.73
CA THR A 154 9.13 4.99 -0.69
C THR A 154 10.39 5.65 -0.15
N GLY A 155 11.48 4.91 0.00
CA GLY A 155 12.79 5.45 0.36
C GLY A 155 13.34 6.43 -0.69
N ALA A 156 13.27 6.07 -1.97
CA ALA A 156 13.68 6.98 -3.07
C ALA A 156 12.83 8.25 -3.10
N LEU A 157 11.51 8.11 -2.93
CA LEU A 157 10.60 9.27 -2.87
C LEU A 157 10.93 10.20 -1.70
N HIS A 158 11.25 9.66 -0.53
CA HIS A 158 11.60 10.44 0.65
C HIS A 158 12.82 11.36 0.39
N ILE A 159 13.79 10.89 -0.38
CA ILE A 159 14.98 11.65 -0.78
C ILE A 159 14.85 12.35 -2.14
N GLN A 160 13.61 12.50 -2.65
CA GLN A 160 13.30 13.19 -3.90
C GLN A 160 13.97 12.59 -5.16
N LEU A 161 14.10 11.27 -5.20
CA LEU A 161 14.63 10.52 -6.33
C LEU A 161 13.57 9.62 -6.99
N GLY A 162 13.83 9.26 -8.25
CA GLY A 162 13.13 8.17 -8.92
C GLY A 162 13.63 6.80 -8.43
N ALA A 163 12.77 5.79 -8.56
CA ALA A 163 13.14 4.39 -8.31
C ALA A 163 13.17 3.62 -9.63
N ALA A 164 14.14 2.72 -9.78
CA ALA A 164 14.27 1.85 -10.94
C ALA A 164 14.17 0.37 -10.53
N PRO A 165 12.95 -0.17 -10.29
CA PRO A 165 12.78 -1.61 -10.09
C PRO A 165 13.25 -2.37 -11.32
N ALA A 166 14.24 -3.25 -11.16
CA ALA A 166 14.82 -4.05 -12.23
C ALA A 166 14.43 -5.53 -12.10
N GLY A 167 14.24 -6.20 -13.22
CA GLY A 167 13.89 -7.62 -13.27
C GLY A 167 13.35 -8.04 -14.64
N PRO A 168 13.22 -9.36 -14.90
CA PRO A 168 12.71 -9.88 -16.19
C PRO A 168 11.32 -9.34 -16.57
N ALA A 169 10.97 -9.44 -17.85
CA ALA A 169 9.64 -9.09 -18.32
C ALA A 169 8.57 -9.96 -17.63
N GLY A 170 7.41 -9.36 -17.31
CA GLY A 170 6.29 -10.09 -16.69
C GLY A 170 6.42 -10.40 -15.20
N THR A 171 7.44 -9.91 -14.48
CA THR A 171 7.62 -10.18 -13.04
C THR A 171 6.90 -9.19 -12.11
N GLY A 172 5.89 -8.46 -12.60
CA GLY A 172 5.06 -7.60 -11.76
C GLY A 172 5.69 -6.26 -11.34
N LYS A 173 6.72 -5.75 -12.03
CA LYS A 173 7.41 -4.49 -11.67
C LYS A 173 6.46 -3.28 -11.72
N THR A 174 5.78 -3.15 -12.85
CA THR A 174 4.82 -2.09 -13.12
C THR A 174 3.58 -2.24 -12.24
N GLU A 175 3.11 -3.46 -12.02
CA GLU A 175 1.98 -3.79 -11.16
C GLU A 175 2.27 -3.49 -9.68
N SER A 176 3.48 -3.78 -9.21
CA SER A 176 3.90 -3.47 -7.83
C SER A 176 3.96 -1.96 -7.60
N THR A 177 4.47 -1.20 -8.58
CA THR A 177 4.52 0.27 -8.53
C THR A 177 3.12 0.88 -8.57
N LYS A 178 2.24 0.37 -9.45
CA LYS A 178 0.84 0.75 -9.52
C LYS A 178 0.13 0.46 -8.20
N ASP A 179 0.35 -0.71 -7.59
CA ASP A 179 -0.33 -1.05 -6.33
C ASP A 179 0.12 -0.18 -5.15
N LEU A 180 1.41 0.17 -5.09
CA LEU A 180 1.89 1.14 -4.10
C LEU A 180 1.22 2.51 -4.30
N ALA A 181 1.16 3.01 -5.54
CA ALA A 181 0.52 4.29 -5.84
C ALA A 181 -0.97 4.29 -5.43
N LYS A 182 -1.66 3.15 -5.59
CA LYS A 182 -3.02 2.97 -5.05
C LYS A 182 -3.07 3.09 -3.53
N GLY A 183 -2.12 2.48 -2.83
CA GLY A 183 -1.97 2.59 -1.38
C GLY A 183 -1.71 4.02 -0.90
N LEU A 184 -0.90 4.77 -1.65
CA LEU A 184 -0.60 6.18 -1.36
C LEU A 184 -1.68 7.17 -1.85
N ALA A 185 -2.71 6.68 -2.54
CA ALA A 185 -3.72 7.49 -3.24
C ALA A 185 -3.16 8.57 -4.17
N ARG A 186 -2.20 8.19 -5.00
CA ARG A 186 -1.62 9.03 -6.06
C ARG A 186 -1.88 8.42 -7.43
N LEU A 187 -2.29 9.21 -8.41
CA LEU A 187 -2.43 8.77 -9.80
C LEU A 187 -1.06 8.38 -10.34
N CYS A 188 -0.96 7.12 -10.75
CA CYS A 188 0.21 6.60 -11.44
C CYS A 188 -0.09 6.49 -12.94
N VAL A 189 0.44 7.42 -13.71
CA VAL A 189 0.40 7.42 -15.18
C VAL A 189 1.49 6.50 -15.69
N VAL A 190 1.09 5.39 -16.28
CA VAL A 190 2.05 4.42 -16.83
C VAL A 190 2.22 4.66 -18.31
N PHE A 191 3.46 4.92 -18.69
CA PHE A 191 3.85 5.19 -20.06
C PHE A 191 4.68 4.02 -20.57
N ASN A 192 4.17 3.32 -21.58
CA ASN A 192 4.90 2.22 -22.21
C ASN A 192 5.94 2.80 -23.16
N CYS A 193 7.20 2.47 -22.91
CA CYS A 193 8.30 3.01 -23.68
C CYS A 193 8.58 2.20 -24.94
N SER A 194 8.82 2.89 -26.05
CA SER A 194 9.24 2.32 -27.33
C SER A 194 10.38 3.15 -27.94
N ASP A 195 10.97 2.58 -29.00
CA ASP A 195 12.00 3.22 -29.82
C ASP A 195 11.49 4.42 -30.64
N GLN A 196 10.16 4.58 -30.75
CA GLN A 196 9.51 5.70 -31.44
C GLN A 196 9.35 6.96 -30.57
N ILE A 197 9.71 6.88 -29.28
CA ILE A 197 9.63 8.02 -28.37
C ILE A 197 10.68 9.06 -28.76
N ASP A 198 10.25 10.31 -28.97
CA ASP A 198 11.14 11.44 -29.15
C ASP A 198 11.27 12.30 -27.87
N TYR A 199 12.28 13.18 -27.84
CA TYR A 199 12.53 14.06 -26.69
C TYR A 199 11.37 15.06 -26.46
N ARG A 200 10.57 15.37 -27.48
CA ARG A 200 9.43 16.30 -27.37
C ARG A 200 8.26 15.62 -26.66
N MET A 201 8.03 14.34 -26.92
CA MET A 201 7.05 13.52 -26.23
C MET A 201 7.42 13.37 -24.76
N MET A 202 8.69 13.07 -24.46
CA MET A 202 9.18 13.02 -23.07
C MET A 202 9.08 14.37 -22.38
N GLY A 203 9.44 15.47 -23.06
CA GLY A 203 9.29 16.82 -22.53
C GLY A 203 7.84 17.18 -22.19
N LYS A 204 6.88 16.82 -23.05
CA LYS A 204 5.44 16.98 -22.79
C LYS A 204 4.96 16.12 -21.63
N LEU A 205 5.41 14.86 -21.57
CA LEU A 205 5.08 13.93 -20.49
C LEU A 205 5.55 14.51 -19.15
N TYR A 206 6.82 14.88 -19.03
CA TYR A 206 7.37 15.45 -17.80
C TYR A 206 6.73 16.79 -17.43
N SER A 207 6.43 17.65 -18.41
CA SER A 207 5.69 18.89 -18.15
C SER A 207 4.30 18.60 -17.54
N GLY A 208 3.61 17.58 -18.04
CA GLY A 208 2.33 17.11 -17.48
C GLY A 208 2.47 16.53 -16.07
N VAL A 209 3.48 15.69 -15.84
CA VAL A 209 3.76 15.07 -14.53
C VAL A 209 4.08 16.14 -13.48
N VAL A 210 4.98 17.07 -13.78
CA VAL A 210 5.38 18.15 -12.87
C VAL A 210 4.21 19.09 -12.57
N SER A 211 3.40 19.43 -13.58
CA SER A 211 2.25 20.35 -13.38
C SER A 211 1.09 19.70 -12.61
N SER A 212 0.91 18.39 -12.72
CA SER A 212 -0.18 17.67 -12.03
C SER A 212 0.22 17.11 -10.67
N GLY A 213 1.53 16.92 -10.41
CA GLY A 213 2.00 16.19 -9.23
C GLY A 213 1.70 14.69 -9.27
N ALA A 214 1.35 14.15 -10.44
CA ALA A 214 1.11 12.73 -10.64
C ALA A 214 2.40 11.92 -10.52
N TRP A 215 2.27 10.62 -10.23
CA TRP A 215 3.37 9.68 -10.41
C TRP A 215 3.42 9.21 -11.85
N THR A 216 4.63 8.98 -12.36
CA THR A 216 4.81 8.32 -13.66
C THR A 216 5.64 7.06 -13.51
N CYS A 217 5.21 6.00 -14.19
CA CYS A 217 5.96 4.76 -14.31
C CYS A 217 6.32 4.55 -15.79
N LEU A 218 7.60 4.64 -16.11
CA LEU A 218 8.12 4.39 -17.45
C LEU A 218 8.34 2.87 -17.61
N ASP A 219 7.37 2.21 -18.23
CA ASP A 219 7.43 0.77 -18.49
C ASP A 219 8.32 0.51 -19.71
N GLU A 220 9.08 -0.60 -19.69
CA GLU A 220 10.07 -0.92 -20.73
C GLU A 220 11.06 0.22 -21.05
N PHE A 221 11.47 0.99 -20.04
CA PHE A 221 12.37 2.17 -20.16
C PHE A 221 13.62 1.94 -21.02
N ASN A 222 14.16 0.72 -21.00
CA ASN A 222 15.32 0.31 -21.80
C ASN A 222 15.06 0.29 -23.32
N ARG A 223 13.84 0.57 -23.79
CA ARG A 223 13.50 0.72 -25.22
C ARG A 223 13.64 2.14 -25.76
N ILE A 224 13.83 3.13 -24.89
CA ILE A 224 14.08 4.52 -25.32
C ILE A 224 15.47 4.59 -25.95
N SER A 225 15.60 5.30 -27.08
CA SER A 225 16.89 5.50 -27.74
C SER A 225 17.85 6.31 -26.85
N ILE A 226 19.14 5.96 -26.91
CA ILE A 226 20.18 6.63 -26.11
C ILE A 226 20.24 8.13 -26.43
N GLU A 227 20.03 8.49 -27.70
CA GLU A 227 19.99 9.88 -28.16
C GLU A 227 18.93 10.67 -27.41
N VAL A 228 17.72 10.12 -27.25
CA VAL A 228 16.61 10.79 -26.54
C VAL A 228 16.87 10.89 -25.04
N LEU A 229 17.57 9.92 -24.45
CA LEU A 229 17.93 9.95 -23.02
C LEU A 229 19.03 10.97 -22.70
N SER A 230 19.84 11.34 -23.69
CA SER A 230 21.00 12.23 -23.51
C SER A 230 20.71 13.72 -23.72
N VAL A 231 19.53 14.05 -24.26
CA VAL A 231 19.09 15.41 -24.61
C VAL A 231 18.54 16.17 -23.40
#